data_AF-A0A7S1DC59-F1
#
_entry.id   AF-A0A7S1DC59-F1
#
_cell.length_a   1.000
_cell.length_b   1.000
_cell.length_c   1.000
_cell.angle_alpha   90.00
_cell.angle_beta   90.00
_cell.angle_gamma   90.00
#
_symmetry.space_group_name_H-M   'P 1'
#
loop_
_entity.id
_entity.type
_entity.pdbx_description
1 polymer ?
#
loop_
_entity_poly.entity_id
_entity_poly.type
_entity_poly.pdbx_seq_one_letter_code
_entity_poly.pdbx_strand_id
1 'polypeptide(L)'
;DSYERQASYIPQKWSAHPQQARKPPPAVPTSRSQPARGANVYLPHPRTSNSVGISPLSPHYDMLSRDQAYIHAREAGYLWQSLVGQHVRFPSSWWDGARAPQMGVDLDRSGQINPSYSWQYLAKNRVNNDRVLNHLVRNRSSPGRLLLHIIVRDLMTWAPVQDIAIGVFHPNARGIRSTDKANLKNETRRDVWLAIRRRTHQHDAVSVMDPLLCRGDSLEDIAEESPLGSRRKVTNNNMRAVFGEKPPLHTIFILESELYEKMMLAIDIDPDSAQTPALLLLQEFLSLG
;
A
#
# COMPACT_ATOMS: atom_id res chain seq x y z
N ASP A 1 35.40 34.70 35.00
CA ASP A 1 34.98 33.38 35.47
C ASP A 1 34.25 32.60 34.39
N SER A 2 35.04 32.08 33.47
CA SER A 2 34.63 31.29 32.31
C SER A 2 35.07 29.84 32.54
N TYR A 3 34.12 28.93 32.71
CA TYR A 3 34.36 27.49 32.88
C TYR A 3 34.48 26.81 31.51
N GLU A 4 35.71 26.58 31.06
CA GLU A 4 36.03 25.63 30.00
C GLU A 4 35.97 24.20 30.55
N ARG A 5 35.14 23.34 29.94
CA ARG A 5 35.21 21.88 30.14
C ARG A 5 35.88 21.26 28.91
N GLN A 6 37.11 20.78 29.13
CA GLN A 6 37.82 19.89 28.22
C GLN A 6 37.14 18.52 28.21
N ALA A 7 36.78 18.02 27.02
CA ALA A 7 36.40 16.63 26.79
C ALA A 7 37.58 15.89 26.13
N SER A 8 38.07 14.85 26.79
CA SER A 8 39.14 13.99 26.33
C SER A 8 38.62 12.95 25.33
N TYR A 9 39.30 12.87 24.18
CA TYR A 9 39.03 11.92 23.10
C TYR A 9 39.85 10.65 23.30
N ILE A 10 39.21 9.48 23.36
CA ILE A 10 39.87 8.17 23.40
C ILE A 10 39.72 7.52 22.02
N PRO A 11 40.80 7.25 21.27
CA PRO A 11 40.70 6.56 20.00
C PRO A 11 40.54 5.05 20.19
N GLN A 12 39.45 4.49 19.64
CA GLN A 12 39.26 3.04 19.51
C GLN A 12 40.19 2.47 18.44
N LYS A 13 41.08 1.55 18.83
CA LYS A 13 41.89 0.73 17.93
C LYS A 13 40.99 -0.23 17.14
N TRP A 14 40.99 -0.09 15.82
CA TRP A 14 40.47 -1.10 14.89
C TRP A 14 41.50 -2.21 14.70
N SER A 15 41.14 -3.44 15.08
CA SER A 15 41.92 -4.64 14.80
C SER A 15 41.57 -5.15 13.41
N ALA A 16 42.56 -5.23 12.52
CA ALA A 16 42.41 -5.77 11.18
C ALA A 16 42.16 -7.30 11.22
N HIS A 17 41.05 -7.74 10.62
CA HIS A 17 40.82 -9.16 10.33
C HIS A 17 41.71 -9.60 9.15
N PRO A 18 42.33 -10.79 9.22
CA PRO A 18 43.13 -11.32 8.11
C PRO A 18 42.25 -11.70 6.92
N GLN A 19 42.62 -11.20 5.75
CA GLN A 19 42.02 -11.52 4.46
C GLN A 19 42.25 -13.01 4.13
N GLN A 20 41.16 -13.78 4.03
CA GLN A 20 41.21 -15.11 3.44
C GLN A 20 41.34 -15.00 1.91
N ALA A 21 42.35 -15.67 1.36
CA ALA A 21 42.62 -15.74 -0.06
C ALA A 21 41.45 -16.41 -0.81
N ARG A 22 40.86 -15.67 -1.76
CA ARG A 22 39.82 -16.19 -2.67
C ARG A 22 40.46 -17.09 -3.72
N LYS A 23 39.97 -18.33 -3.84
CA LYS A 23 40.28 -19.22 -4.98
C LYS A 23 39.71 -18.63 -6.28
N PRO A 24 40.43 -18.76 -7.41
CA PRO A 24 39.93 -18.33 -8.71
C PRO A 24 38.77 -19.22 -9.19
N PRO A 25 37.79 -18.68 -9.93
CA PRO A 25 36.69 -19.45 -10.48
C PRO A 25 37.16 -20.34 -11.64
N PRO A 26 36.51 -21.51 -11.86
CA PRO A 26 36.79 -22.36 -13.00
C PRO A 26 36.31 -21.72 -14.31
N ALA A 27 37.05 -21.97 -15.39
CA ALA A 27 36.78 -21.46 -16.73
C ALA A 27 35.46 -22.00 -17.29
N VAL A 28 34.65 -21.11 -17.87
CA VAL A 28 33.41 -21.44 -18.57
C VAL A 28 33.73 -21.85 -20.02
N PRO A 29 33.25 -23.00 -20.52
CA PRO A 29 33.40 -23.35 -21.92
C PRO A 29 32.45 -22.52 -22.78
N THR A 30 33.03 -21.80 -23.74
CA THR A 30 32.34 -21.16 -24.85
C THR A 30 31.96 -22.18 -25.91
N SER A 31 30.66 -22.26 -26.25
CA SER A 31 30.10 -22.34 -27.60
C SER A 31 28.75 -23.08 -27.64
N ARG A 32 27.70 -22.39 -28.11
CA ARG A 32 26.72 -23.00 -29.01
C ARG A 32 25.95 -21.93 -29.77
N SER A 33 25.98 -22.09 -31.08
CA SER A 33 25.27 -21.37 -32.11
C SER A 33 23.75 -21.37 -31.87
N GLN A 34 23.12 -20.20 -32.01
CA GLN A 34 21.66 -20.07 -32.16
C GLN A 34 21.30 -20.06 -33.65
N PRO A 35 20.30 -20.83 -34.10
CA PRO A 35 19.69 -20.65 -35.40
C PRO A 35 18.55 -19.62 -35.38
N ALA A 36 18.23 -19.17 -36.59
CA ALA A 36 17.41 -18.04 -36.99
C ALA A 36 16.00 -17.93 -36.37
N ARG A 37 15.58 -16.66 -36.27
CA ARG A 37 14.24 -16.15 -35.97
C ARG A 37 13.15 -16.86 -36.78
N GLY A 38 12.22 -17.53 -36.08
CA GLY A 38 10.95 -17.99 -36.61
C GLY A 38 9.79 -17.17 -36.03
N ALA A 39 8.92 -16.72 -36.93
CA ALA A 39 7.60 -16.11 -36.78
C ALA A 39 7.01 -15.95 -35.36
N ASN A 40 6.64 -14.70 -35.04
CA ASN A 40 5.70 -14.37 -33.96
C ASN A 40 4.33 -14.99 -34.28
N VAL A 41 4.11 -16.21 -33.79
CA VAL A 41 2.77 -16.77 -33.64
C VAL A 41 2.13 -16.02 -32.48
N TYR A 42 1.12 -15.19 -32.77
CA TYR A 42 0.21 -14.65 -31.76
C TYR A 42 -0.50 -15.84 -31.12
N LEU A 43 0.05 -16.35 -30.02
CA LEU A 43 -0.64 -17.29 -29.16
C LEU A 43 -1.82 -16.54 -28.53
N PRO A 44 -3.05 -17.08 -28.62
CA PRO A 44 -4.20 -16.49 -27.95
C PRO A 44 -3.91 -16.41 -26.45
N HIS A 45 -4.13 -15.24 -25.87
CA HIS A 45 -3.98 -15.02 -24.43
C HIS A 45 -4.75 -16.10 -23.66
N PRO A 46 -4.14 -16.77 -22.67
CA PRO A 46 -4.86 -17.69 -21.81
C PRO A 46 -6.01 -16.93 -21.16
N ARG A 47 -7.22 -17.52 -21.23
CA ARG A 47 -8.44 -17.02 -20.61
C ARG A 47 -8.10 -16.52 -19.21
N THR A 48 -8.16 -15.21 -19.01
CA THR A 48 -8.17 -14.61 -17.68
C THR A 48 -9.27 -15.30 -16.90
N SER A 49 -8.91 -16.04 -15.86
CA SER A 49 -9.88 -16.68 -14.97
C SER A 49 -10.69 -15.57 -14.30
N ASN A 50 -11.82 -15.27 -14.94
CA ASN A 50 -12.82 -14.33 -14.46
C ASN A 50 -13.19 -14.68 -13.02
N SER A 51 -12.91 -13.74 -12.12
CA SER A 51 -13.28 -13.73 -10.70
C SER A 51 -13.01 -15.03 -9.92
N VAL A 52 -12.00 -15.00 -9.06
CA VAL A 52 -11.88 -15.93 -7.91
C VAL A 52 -12.96 -15.58 -6.87
N GLY A 53 -14.21 -15.65 -7.30
CA GLY A 53 -15.40 -15.55 -6.48
C GLY A 53 -15.98 -16.95 -6.37
N ILE A 54 -16.19 -17.39 -5.13
CA ILE A 54 -16.83 -18.68 -4.88
C ILE A 54 -18.24 -18.62 -5.46
N SER A 55 -18.55 -19.56 -6.37
CA SER A 55 -19.84 -19.59 -7.03
C SER A 55 -20.96 -19.60 -5.99
N PRO A 56 -21.98 -18.73 -6.11
CA PRO A 56 -23.11 -18.71 -5.18
C PRO A 56 -23.91 -20.02 -5.21
N LEU A 57 -23.73 -20.84 -6.25
CA LEU A 57 -24.36 -22.14 -6.39
C LEU A 57 -23.55 -23.29 -5.75
N SER A 58 -22.36 -23.01 -5.22
CA SER A 58 -21.54 -24.03 -4.58
C SER A 58 -22.00 -24.30 -3.14
N PRO A 59 -21.98 -25.56 -2.65
CA PRO A 59 -22.27 -25.86 -1.24
C PRO A 59 -21.35 -25.12 -0.25
N HIS A 60 -20.15 -24.77 -0.72
CA HIS A 60 -19.16 -24.02 0.04
C HIS A 60 -19.60 -22.58 0.32
N TYR A 61 -20.38 -21.99 -0.59
CA TYR A 61 -20.95 -20.64 -0.42
C TYR A 61 -21.91 -20.57 0.77
N ASP A 62 -22.72 -21.61 1.00
CA ASP A 62 -23.65 -21.66 2.14
C ASP A 62 -22.92 -21.68 3.48
N MET A 63 -21.79 -22.38 3.54
CA MET A 63 -20.95 -22.41 4.74
C MET A 63 -20.32 -21.03 5.00
N LEU A 64 -19.75 -20.40 3.97
CA LEU A 64 -19.15 -19.07 4.09
C LEU A 64 -20.18 -17.99 4.40
N SER A 65 -21.39 -18.11 3.88
CA SER A 65 -22.50 -17.19 4.17
C SER A 65 -22.98 -17.25 5.63
N ARG A 66 -22.51 -18.22 6.42
CA ARG A 66 -22.74 -18.32 7.87
C ARG A 66 -21.55 -17.81 8.70
N ASP A 67 -20.37 -17.68 8.09
CA ASP A 67 -19.16 -17.18 8.75
C ASP A 67 -19.23 -15.64 8.86
N GLN A 68 -19.38 -15.14 10.09
CA GLN A 68 -19.48 -13.70 10.36
C GLN A 68 -18.25 -12.92 9.91
N ALA A 69 -17.06 -13.52 9.98
CA ALA A 69 -15.85 -12.85 9.54
C ALA A 69 -15.81 -12.73 8.00
N TYR A 70 -16.30 -13.76 7.29
CA TYR A 70 -16.46 -13.71 5.84
C TYR A 70 -17.50 -12.67 5.41
N ILE A 71 -18.67 -12.67 6.05
CA ILE A 71 -19.73 -11.68 5.79
C ILE A 71 -19.19 -10.27 5.98
N HIS A 72 -18.50 -10.00 7.09
CA HIS A 72 -17.89 -8.71 7.36
C HIS A 72 -16.85 -8.34 6.28
N ALA A 73 -15.95 -9.26 5.92
CA ALA A 73 -14.95 -9.00 4.88
C ALA A 73 -15.61 -8.68 3.54
N ARG A 74 -16.68 -9.39 3.18
CA ARG A 74 -17.48 -9.15 1.97
C ARG A 74 -18.13 -7.77 2.00
N GLU A 75 -18.74 -7.38 3.11
CA GLU A 75 -19.39 -6.08 3.29
C GLU A 75 -18.39 -4.92 3.30
N ALA A 76 -17.21 -5.11 3.90
CA ALA A 76 -16.12 -4.15 3.89
C ALA A 76 -15.52 -3.93 2.49
N GLY A 77 -15.80 -4.82 1.54
CA GLY A 77 -15.46 -4.67 0.12
C GLY A 77 -14.04 -5.11 -0.25
N TYR A 78 -13.80 -5.20 -1.55
CA TYR A 78 -12.57 -5.76 -2.11
C TYR A 78 -11.30 -5.00 -1.73
N LEU A 79 -11.34 -3.65 -1.69
CA LEU A 79 -10.18 -2.86 -1.29
C LEU A 79 -9.74 -3.21 0.13
N TRP A 80 -10.71 -3.27 1.05
CA TRP A 80 -10.44 -3.65 2.44
C TRP A 80 -9.84 -5.05 2.51
N GLN A 81 -10.43 -6.01 1.80
CA GLN A 81 -9.90 -7.39 1.76
C GLN A 81 -8.47 -7.42 1.22
N SER A 82 -8.16 -6.65 0.18
CA SER A 82 -6.81 -6.60 -0.38
C SER A 82 -5.79 -5.99 0.58
N LEU A 83 -6.13 -4.86 1.22
CA LEU A 83 -5.26 -4.20 2.20
C LEU A 83 -5.02 -5.10 3.42
N VAL A 84 -6.09 -5.67 3.97
CA VAL A 84 -5.99 -6.55 5.15
C VAL A 84 -5.27 -7.84 4.82
N GLY A 85 -5.55 -8.45 3.67
CA GLY A 85 -4.92 -9.70 3.25
C GLY A 85 -3.40 -9.62 3.15
N GLN A 86 -2.84 -8.43 2.91
CA GLN A 86 -1.39 -8.20 2.94
C GLN A 86 -0.78 -8.33 4.35
N HIS A 87 -1.54 -8.05 5.40
CA HIS A 87 -1.05 -8.04 6.78
C HIS A 87 -1.53 -9.26 7.57
N VAL A 88 -2.73 -9.73 7.27
CA VAL A 88 -3.42 -10.81 7.96
C VAL A 88 -3.69 -11.92 6.96
N ARG A 89 -3.47 -13.17 7.39
CA ARG A 89 -3.87 -14.33 6.60
C ARG A 89 -5.32 -14.63 6.88
N PHE A 90 -6.11 -14.61 5.83
CA PHE A 90 -7.48 -15.06 5.90
C PHE A 90 -7.56 -16.59 5.73
N PRO A 91 -8.70 -17.22 6.08
CA PRO A 91 -8.91 -18.64 5.85
C PRO A 91 -8.77 -19.02 4.37
N SER A 92 -8.06 -20.11 4.09
CA SER A 92 -7.85 -20.60 2.72
C SER A 92 -9.17 -20.96 2.03
N SER A 93 -10.22 -21.24 2.79
CA SER A 93 -11.56 -21.52 2.28
C SER A 93 -12.24 -20.31 1.63
N TRP A 94 -11.81 -19.07 1.87
CA TRP A 94 -12.56 -17.88 1.43
C TRP A 94 -12.35 -17.50 -0.05
N TRP A 95 -11.23 -17.88 -0.67
CA TRP A 95 -10.91 -17.58 -2.09
C TRP A 95 -10.09 -18.69 -2.74
N ASP A 96 -10.52 -19.95 -2.60
CA ASP A 96 -9.87 -21.11 -3.23
C ASP A 96 -8.36 -21.21 -2.95
N GLY A 97 -7.97 -20.91 -1.70
CA GLY A 97 -6.57 -20.91 -1.25
C GLY A 97 -5.81 -19.62 -1.52
N ALA A 98 -6.37 -18.67 -2.27
CA ALA A 98 -5.75 -17.37 -2.46
C ALA A 98 -5.75 -16.55 -1.16
N ARG A 99 -4.73 -15.71 -1.00
CA ARG A 99 -4.52 -14.92 0.22
C ARG A 99 -5.54 -13.78 0.36
N ALA A 100 -6.05 -13.26 -0.75
CA ALA A 100 -6.95 -12.13 -0.84
C ALA A 100 -7.65 -12.20 -2.21
N PRO A 101 -8.82 -11.54 -2.40
CA PRO A 101 -9.44 -11.45 -3.71
C PRO A 101 -8.49 -10.81 -4.72
N GLN A 102 -8.43 -11.37 -5.92
CA GLN A 102 -7.65 -10.82 -7.02
C GLN A 102 -8.32 -9.53 -7.51
N MET A 103 -7.85 -8.37 -7.05
CA MET A 103 -8.34 -7.07 -7.50
C MET A 103 -7.69 -6.65 -8.82
N GLY A 104 -7.75 -7.53 -9.84
CA GLY A 104 -7.11 -7.30 -11.13
C GLY A 104 -5.59 -7.13 -11.03
N VAL A 105 -4.98 -7.81 -10.06
CA VAL A 105 -3.52 -7.97 -10.00
C VAL A 105 -3.21 -9.20 -10.82
N ASP A 106 -2.43 -9.02 -11.87
CA ASP A 106 -2.04 -10.12 -12.71
C ASP A 106 -1.11 -11.07 -11.94
N LEU A 107 -1.36 -12.37 -12.09
CA LEU A 107 -0.47 -13.41 -11.57
C LEU A 107 0.75 -13.50 -12.47
N ASP A 108 1.93 -13.67 -11.87
CA ASP A 108 3.13 -13.94 -12.66
C ASP A 108 3.01 -15.26 -13.44
N ARG A 109 4.03 -15.55 -14.26
CA ARG A 109 4.07 -16.79 -15.06
C ARG A 109 4.00 -18.07 -14.22
N SER A 110 4.27 -17.99 -12.92
CA SER A 110 4.18 -19.10 -11.97
C SER A 110 2.81 -19.20 -11.27
N GLY A 111 1.88 -18.30 -11.59
CA GLY A 111 0.58 -18.22 -10.92
C GLY A 111 0.66 -17.60 -9.53
N GLN A 112 1.77 -16.95 -9.16
CA GLN A 112 1.94 -16.27 -7.88
C GLN A 112 1.75 -14.77 -8.02
N ILE A 113 1.25 -14.15 -6.95
CA ILE A 113 1.19 -12.69 -6.87
C ILE A 113 2.64 -12.21 -6.70
N ASN A 114 3.14 -11.47 -7.68
CA ASN A 114 4.46 -10.85 -7.56
C ASN A 114 4.47 -9.94 -6.32
N PRO A 115 5.45 -10.06 -5.42
CA PRO A 115 5.57 -9.18 -4.26
C PRO A 115 5.57 -7.68 -4.62
N SER A 116 5.99 -7.33 -5.84
CA SER A 116 5.91 -5.96 -6.38
C SER A 116 4.48 -5.42 -6.49
N TYR A 117 3.46 -6.27 -6.40
CA TYR A 117 2.04 -5.91 -6.40
C TYR A 117 1.44 -5.84 -4.99
N SER A 118 2.27 -5.83 -3.96
CA SER A 118 1.82 -5.49 -2.63
C SER A 118 1.54 -3.98 -2.54
N TRP A 119 0.68 -3.61 -1.60
CA TRP A 119 0.48 -2.23 -1.21
C TRP A 119 1.75 -1.67 -0.58
N GLN A 120 2.18 -0.51 -1.08
CA GLN A 120 3.28 0.28 -0.51
C GLN A 120 2.68 1.49 0.19
N TYR A 121 2.99 1.68 1.47
CA TYR A 121 2.46 2.79 2.27
C TYR A 121 3.42 3.97 2.19
N LEU A 122 3.03 5.08 1.58
CA LEU A 122 3.97 6.17 1.27
C LEU A 122 4.06 7.22 2.36
N ALA A 123 2.93 7.50 3.01
CA ALA A 123 2.84 8.62 3.91
C ALA A 123 1.84 8.35 5.04
N LYS A 124 2.14 8.93 6.19
CA LYS A 124 1.23 9.06 7.32
C LYS A 124 1.27 10.48 7.86
N ASN A 125 0.13 11.15 7.82
CA ASN A 125 -0.02 12.54 8.15
C ASN A 125 -0.97 12.75 9.30
N ARG A 126 -0.56 13.58 10.25
CA ARG A 126 -1.38 13.91 11.40
C ARG A 126 -2.17 15.17 11.14
N VAL A 127 -3.49 15.03 11.06
CA VAL A 127 -4.44 16.13 10.89
C VAL A 127 -5.02 16.49 12.25
N ASN A 128 -5.06 17.78 12.58
CA ASN A 128 -5.54 18.29 13.86
C ASN A 128 -6.89 19.00 13.67
N ASN A 129 -7.86 18.70 14.54
CA ASN A 129 -9.13 19.43 14.62
C ASN A 129 -9.99 19.43 13.34
N ASP A 130 -9.74 18.53 12.38
CA ASP A 130 -10.61 18.39 11.21
C ASP A 130 -11.98 17.84 11.63
N ARG A 131 -13.04 18.63 11.39
CA ARG A 131 -14.39 18.29 11.84
C ARG A 131 -14.93 17.03 11.15
N VAL A 132 -14.62 16.81 9.88
CA VAL A 132 -15.17 15.70 9.11
C VAL A 132 -14.46 14.39 9.45
N LEU A 133 -13.12 14.39 9.50
CA LEU A 133 -12.34 13.24 9.93
C LEU A 133 -12.67 12.86 11.38
N ASN A 134 -12.87 13.85 12.26
CA ASN A 134 -13.33 13.61 13.62
C ASN A 134 -14.79 13.13 13.68
N HIS A 135 -15.63 13.40 12.69
CA HIS A 135 -16.97 12.81 12.63
C HIS A 135 -16.95 11.35 12.16
N LEU A 136 -16.09 11.04 11.18
CA LEU A 136 -15.93 9.73 10.58
C LEU A 136 -15.27 8.73 11.54
N VAL A 137 -14.21 9.16 12.23
CA VAL A 137 -13.54 8.41 13.28
C VAL A 137 -13.67 9.22 14.56
N ARG A 138 -14.64 8.92 15.42
CA ARG A 138 -15.05 9.84 16.50
C ARG A 138 -14.12 9.87 17.69
N ASN A 139 -13.61 8.71 18.05
CA ASN A 139 -12.84 8.52 19.26
C ASN A 139 -11.93 7.29 19.10
N ARG A 140 -11.10 7.04 20.12
CA ARG A 140 -10.16 5.91 20.13
C ARG A 140 -10.79 4.51 20.08
N SER A 141 -12.09 4.36 20.33
CA SER A 141 -12.80 3.08 20.17
C SER A 141 -13.48 2.95 18.81
N SER A 142 -13.48 4.02 18.01
CA SER A 142 -14.03 3.99 16.65
C SER A 142 -13.14 3.12 15.76
N PRO A 143 -13.74 2.31 14.88
CA PRO A 143 -12.98 1.69 13.80
C PRO A 143 -12.32 2.76 12.93
N GLY A 144 -11.26 2.40 12.22
CA GLY A 144 -10.68 3.25 11.18
C GLY A 144 -11.67 3.45 10.02
N ARG A 145 -11.25 4.19 9.00
CA ARG A 145 -12.09 4.43 7.82
C ARG A 145 -11.25 4.52 6.56
N LEU A 146 -11.58 3.68 5.57
CA LEU A 146 -11.17 3.91 4.18
C LEU A 146 -11.96 5.09 3.63
N LEU A 147 -11.25 6.12 3.18
CA LEU A 147 -11.84 7.36 2.68
C LEU A 147 -11.97 7.31 1.16
N LEU A 148 -10.85 7.11 0.46
CA LEU A 148 -10.79 7.24 -0.98
C LEU A 148 -10.06 6.05 -1.59
N HIS A 149 -10.59 5.56 -2.71
CA HIS A 149 -9.95 4.59 -3.58
C HIS A 149 -9.92 5.15 -5.00
N ILE A 150 -8.73 5.44 -5.51
CA ILE A 150 -8.55 5.90 -6.88
C ILE A 150 -8.02 4.73 -7.69
N ILE A 151 -8.72 4.39 -8.76
CA ILE A 151 -8.31 3.40 -9.74
C ILE A 151 -7.83 4.17 -10.96
N VAL A 152 -6.51 4.29 -11.08
CA VAL A 152 -5.83 4.98 -12.18
C VAL A 152 -5.86 4.08 -13.40
N ARG A 153 -6.24 4.64 -14.55
CA ARG A 153 -6.35 3.93 -15.82
C ARG A 153 -5.39 4.50 -16.85
N ASP A 154 -4.84 3.60 -17.65
CA ASP A 154 -4.07 3.98 -18.84
C ASP A 154 -4.99 4.62 -19.90
N LEU A 155 -4.49 5.64 -20.59
CA LEU A 155 -5.24 6.41 -21.58
C LEU A 155 -5.59 5.57 -22.82
N MET A 156 -4.69 4.68 -23.24
CA MET A 156 -4.83 3.94 -24.50
C MET A 156 -5.71 2.70 -24.34
N THR A 157 -5.49 1.95 -23.27
CA THR A 157 -6.14 0.66 -23.02
C THR A 157 -7.34 0.77 -22.09
N TRP A 158 -7.49 1.88 -21.35
CA TRP A 158 -8.44 2.04 -20.24
C TRP A 158 -8.28 1.01 -19.12
N ALA A 159 -7.22 0.20 -19.17
CA ALA A 159 -6.94 -0.80 -18.17
C ALA A 159 -6.46 -0.12 -16.87
N PRO A 160 -6.88 -0.60 -15.70
CA PRO A 160 -6.34 -0.14 -14.43
C PRO A 160 -4.83 -0.41 -14.33
N VAL A 161 -4.04 0.64 -14.10
CA VAL A 161 -2.57 0.56 -13.99
C VAL A 161 -2.06 0.71 -12.56
N GLN A 162 -2.79 1.44 -11.72
CA GLN A 162 -2.41 1.70 -10.34
C GLN A 162 -3.66 1.91 -9.48
N ASP A 163 -3.61 1.42 -8.24
CA ASP A 163 -4.55 1.80 -7.20
C ASP A 163 -3.88 2.77 -6.23
N ILE A 164 -4.65 3.76 -5.77
CA ILE A 164 -4.30 4.62 -4.65
C ILE A 164 -5.39 4.48 -3.60
N ALA A 165 -5.01 4.20 -2.36
CA ALA A 165 -5.92 4.07 -1.24
C ALA A 165 -5.54 5.07 -0.15
N ILE A 166 -6.55 5.78 0.35
CA ILE A 166 -6.39 6.72 1.47
C ILE A 166 -7.32 6.30 2.59
N GLY A 167 -6.78 6.19 3.80
CA GLY A 167 -7.56 5.89 4.98
C GLY A 167 -7.17 6.76 6.16
N VAL A 168 -7.96 6.66 7.21
CA VAL A 168 -7.78 7.45 8.43
C VAL A 168 -8.05 6.61 9.66
N PHE A 169 -7.29 6.84 10.72
CA PHE A 169 -7.50 6.20 12.01
C PHE A 169 -7.23 7.13 13.19
N HIS A 170 -7.66 6.70 14.37
CA HIS A 170 -7.42 7.41 15.62
C HIS A 170 -6.07 7.01 16.23
N PRO A 171 -5.12 7.92 16.48
CA PRO A 171 -3.79 7.59 16.99
C PRO A 171 -3.81 6.97 18.40
N ASN A 172 -4.79 7.30 19.24
CA ASN A 172 -5.01 6.66 20.55
C ASN A 172 -5.69 5.28 20.52
N ALA A 173 -6.09 4.76 19.36
CA ALA A 173 -6.83 3.50 19.29
C ALA A 173 -6.04 2.32 19.86
N ARG A 174 -6.75 1.31 20.36
CA ARG A 174 -6.13 0.10 20.91
C ARG A 174 -5.32 -0.61 19.81
N GLY A 175 -4.08 -0.97 20.12
CA GLY A 175 -3.14 -1.57 19.17
C GLY A 175 -2.51 -0.59 18.16
N ILE A 176 -2.94 0.69 18.15
CA ILE A 176 -2.36 1.79 17.37
C ILE A 176 -1.56 2.77 18.22
N ARG A 177 -1.90 3.00 19.48
CA ARG A 177 -1.05 3.84 20.36
C ARG A 177 0.28 3.15 20.68
N SER A 178 1.34 3.93 20.90
CA SER A 178 2.66 3.42 21.28
C SER A 178 2.82 3.20 22.79
N THR A 179 1.94 3.82 23.58
CA THR A 179 1.96 3.80 25.04
C THR A 179 0.67 3.15 25.58
N ASP A 180 0.73 2.58 26.78
CA ASP A 180 -0.46 1.96 27.38
C ASP A 180 -1.60 2.96 27.62
N LYS A 181 -1.24 4.16 28.06
CA LYS A 181 -2.17 5.27 28.30
C LYS A 181 -2.41 6.08 27.02
N ALA A 182 -3.65 6.51 26.82
CA ALA A 182 -4.01 7.41 25.73
C ALA A 182 -3.44 8.81 25.99
N ASN A 183 -2.97 9.47 24.93
CA ASN A 183 -2.49 10.84 25.02
C ASN A 183 -3.65 11.81 24.72
N LEU A 184 -4.08 12.57 25.72
CA LEU A 184 -5.21 13.51 25.58
C LEU A 184 -4.98 14.57 24.50
N LYS A 185 -3.72 14.94 24.22
CA LYS A 185 -3.37 15.89 23.14
C LYS A 185 -3.71 15.35 21.75
N ASN A 186 -3.94 14.04 21.63
CA ASN A 186 -4.23 13.38 20.36
C ASN A 186 -5.72 13.06 20.17
N GLU A 187 -6.61 13.48 21.08
CA GLU A 187 -8.03 13.13 21.00
C GLU A 187 -8.75 13.77 19.80
N THR A 188 -8.33 14.98 19.41
CA THR A 188 -8.85 15.69 18.24
C THR A 188 -8.03 15.46 16.98
N ARG A 189 -7.05 14.56 17.04
CA ARG A 189 -6.09 14.30 15.95
C ARG A 189 -6.42 13.01 15.23
N ARG A 190 -6.23 13.00 13.91
CA ARG A 190 -6.40 11.81 13.08
C ARG A 190 -5.15 11.59 12.25
N ASP A 191 -4.77 10.33 12.13
CA ASP A 191 -3.66 9.93 11.27
C ASP A 191 -4.26 9.44 9.95
N VAL A 192 -3.98 10.19 8.89
CA VAL A 192 -4.34 9.87 7.50
C VAL A 192 -3.15 9.16 6.89
N TRP A 193 -3.38 8.04 6.21
CA TRP A 193 -2.35 7.30 5.51
C TRP A 193 -2.70 7.15 4.04
N LEU A 194 -1.66 7.05 3.20
CA LEU A 194 -1.78 6.80 1.77
C LEU A 194 -0.98 5.55 1.40
N ALA A 195 -1.60 4.69 0.59
CA ALA A 195 -0.97 3.51 0.03
C ALA A 195 -1.20 3.45 -1.47
N ILE A 196 -0.22 2.93 -2.20
CA ILE A 196 -0.32 2.68 -3.63
C ILE A 196 -0.14 1.19 -3.92
N ARG A 197 -0.66 0.74 -5.06
CA ARG A 197 -0.38 -0.59 -5.57
C ARG A 197 -0.39 -0.55 -7.10
N ARG A 198 0.74 -0.88 -7.72
CA ARG A 198 0.83 -1.03 -9.19
C ARG A 198 0.13 -2.31 -9.62
N ARG A 199 -0.49 -2.31 -10.81
CA ARG A 199 -1.20 -3.47 -11.39
C ARG A 199 -0.49 -4.08 -12.60
N THR A 200 0.43 -3.37 -13.23
CA THR A 200 1.05 -3.77 -14.51
C THR A 200 2.30 -4.64 -14.32
N HIS A 201 2.40 -5.71 -15.12
CA HIS A 201 3.56 -6.63 -15.18
C HIS A 201 4.83 -6.05 -15.75
N GLN A 202 4.73 -4.90 -16.39
CA GLN A 202 5.90 -4.21 -16.89
C GLN A 202 6.60 -3.60 -15.67
N HIS A 203 7.50 -4.39 -15.07
CA HIS A 203 8.35 -3.98 -13.96
C HIS A 203 9.12 -2.68 -14.23
N ASP A 204 9.29 -2.34 -15.50
CA ASP A 204 9.97 -1.13 -15.97
C ASP A 204 9.02 0.04 -16.24
N ALA A 205 7.69 -0.16 -16.16
CA ALA A 205 6.73 0.93 -16.30
C ALA A 205 6.68 1.72 -14.99
N VAL A 206 7.54 2.74 -14.90
CA VAL A 206 7.45 3.76 -13.86
C VAL A 206 6.15 4.54 -14.09
N SER A 207 5.24 4.52 -13.12
CA SER A 207 4.04 5.35 -13.18
C SER A 207 4.46 6.80 -13.11
N VAL A 208 3.91 7.65 -13.98
CA VAL A 208 4.19 9.10 -13.96
C VAL A 208 3.65 9.76 -12.69
N MET A 209 2.78 9.07 -11.96
CA MET A 209 2.25 9.52 -10.68
C MET A 209 3.24 9.33 -9.53
N ASP A 210 4.17 8.38 -9.64
CA ASP A 210 5.03 8.02 -8.51
C ASP A 210 5.90 9.19 -8.04
N PRO A 211 6.56 9.98 -8.91
CA PRO A 211 7.29 11.17 -8.46
C PRO A 211 6.41 12.20 -7.73
N LEU A 212 5.15 12.37 -8.14
CA LEU A 212 4.21 13.31 -7.49
C LEU A 212 3.74 12.80 -6.13
N LEU A 213 3.45 11.50 -6.03
CA LEU A 213 3.02 10.85 -4.81
C LEU A 213 4.17 10.69 -3.80
N CYS A 214 5.41 10.57 -4.29
CA CYS A 214 6.62 10.48 -3.48
C CYS A 214 7.31 11.84 -3.25
N ARG A 215 6.80 12.93 -3.84
CA ARG A 215 7.40 14.28 -3.77
C ARG A 215 8.88 14.32 -4.22
N GLY A 216 9.20 13.56 -5.25
CA GLY A 216 10.55 13.49 -5.84
C GLY A 216 11.49 12.47 -5.18
N ASP A 217 11.14 11.91 -4.02
CA ASP A 217 11.90 10.80 -3.43
C ASP A 217 11.65 9.49 -4.18
N SER A 218 12.57 8.52 -4.03
CA SER A 218 12.34 7.19 -4.58
C SER A 218 11.27 6.46 -3.76
N LEU A 219 10.49 5.63 -4.46
CA LEU A 219 9.43 4.84 -3.84
C LEU A 219 9.98 3.88 -2.78
N GLU A 220 11.15 3.30 -3.05
CA GLU A 220 11.86 2.38 -2.16
C GLU A 220 12.33 3.05 -0.87
N ASP A 221 12.68 4.34 -0.93
CA ASP A 221 13.18 5.09 0.23
C ASP A 221 12.05 5.47 1.19
N ILE A 222 10.86 5.77 0.67
CA ILE A 222 9.73 6.26 1.49
C ILE A 222 8.73 5.16 1.85
N ALA A 223 8.68 4.05 1.12
CA ALA A 223 7.69 3.02 1.33
C ALA A 223 7.82 2.38 2.73
N GLU A 224 6.79 2.56 3.54
CA GLU A 224 6.64 1.89 4.82
C GLU A 224 5.99 0.51 4.64
N GLU A 225 6.36 -0.44 5.51
CA GLU A 225 5.74 -1.76 5.55
C GLU A 225 4.25 -1.73 5.93
N SER A 226 3.81 -0.66 6.61
CA SER A 226 2.45 -0.57 7.15
C SER A 226 1.98 0.88 7.31
N PRO A 227 0.66 1.12 7.37
CA PRO A 227 0.10 2.45 7.61
C PRO A 227 0.40 2.98 9.02
N LEU A 228 1.03 2.17 9.89
CA LEU A 228 1.41 2.55 11.24
C LEU A 228 2.85 3.06 11.34
N GLY A 229 3.68 2.92 10.30
CA GLY A 229 5.12 3.17 10.39
C GLY A 229 5.98 1.93 10.23
N SER A 230 7.25 2.15 9.89
CA SER A 230 8.30 1.12 9.73
C SER A 230 8.50 0.17 10.93
N ARG A 231 8.14 0.58 12.15
CA ARG A 231 8.35 -0.23 13.37
C ARG A 231 7.12 -0.99 13.84
N ARG A 232 6.00 -0.88 13.14
CA ARG A 232 4.71 -1.38 13.60
C ARG A 232 4.03 -2.15 12.51
N LYS A 233 3.38 -3.24 12.91
CA LYS A 233 2.67 -4.13 11.99
C LYS A 233 1.17 -4.04 12.23
N VAL A 234 0.41 -4.21 11.16
CA VAL A 234 -1.01 -4.49 11.29
C VAL A 234 -1.18 -5.96 11.63
N THR A 235 -2.08 -6.23 12.56
CA THR A 235 -2.38 -7.55 13.13
C THR A 235 -3.90 -7.69 13.26
N ASN A 236 -4.38 -8.91 13.55
CA ASN A 236 -5.79 -9.15 13.85
C ASN A 236 -6.35 -8.22 14.95
N ASN A 237 -5.50 -7.83 15.91
CA ASN A 237 -5.92 -7.03 17.06
C ASN A 237 -6.11 -5.54 16.75
N ASN A 238 -5.53 -5.02 15.65
CA ASN A 238 -5.58 -3.60 15.31
C ASN A 238 -6.08 -3.31 13.90
N MET A 239 -6.27 -4.32 13.03
CA MET A 239 -6.73 -4.12 11.65
C MET A 239 -8.03 -3.32 11.57
N ARG A 240 -8.99 -3.57 12.48
CA ARG A 240 -10.25 -2.84 12.57
C ARG A 240 -10.02 -1.36 12.88
N ALA A 241 -9.07 -1.05 13.76
CA ALA A 241 -8.77 0.33 14.12
C ALA A 241 -8.06 1.08 12.98
N VAL A 242 -7.33 0.37 12.11
CA VAL A 242 -6.57 0.96 11.00
C VAL A 242 -7.43 1.13 9.75
N PHE A 243 -8.06 0.05 9.29
CA PHE A 243 -8.77 0.01 8.01
C PHE A 243 -10.29 0.19 8.15
N GLY A 244 -10.82 -0.01 9.35
CA GLY A 244 -12.26 0.03 9.59
C GLY A 244 -12.98 -1.26 9.24
N GLU A 245 -14.29 -1.12 9.01
CA GLU A 245 -15.24 -2.22 8.78
C GLU A 245 -16.16 -1.97 7.57
N LYS A 246 -15.96 -0.84 6.90
CA LYS A 246 -16.84 -0.35 5.84
C LYS A 246 -16.05 -0.14 4.55
N PRO A 247 -16.69 -0.29 3.37
CA PRO A 247 -16.05 -0.01 2.07
C PRO A 247 -15.64 1.45 1.96
N PRO A 248 -14.71 1.84 1.07
CA PRO A 248 -14.28 3.23 0.90
C PRO A 248 -15.46 4.20 0.81
N LEU A 249 -15.32 5.44 1.29
CA LEU A 249 -16.39 6.44 1.14
C LEU A 249 -16.63 6.72 -0.36
N HIS A 250 -15.55 6.84 -1.13
CA HIS A 250 -15.62 7.02 -2.57
C HIS A 250 -14.62 6.11 -3.28
N THR A 251 -15.03 5.58 -4.42
CA THR A 251 -14.17 4.94 -5.40
C THR A 251 -14.27 5.72 -6.71
N ILE A 252 -13.12 6.16 -7.21
CA ILE A 252 -13.01 7.01 -8.40
C ILE A 252 -12.19 6.26 -9.43
N PHE A 253 -12.62 6.37 -10.68
CA PHE A 253 -11.85 5.91 -11.82
C PHE A 253 -11.40 7.13 -12.60
N ILE A 254 -10.10 7.28 -12.80
CA ILE A 254 -9.52 8.46 -13.43
C ILE A 254 -8.40 8.05 -14.37
N LEU A 255 -8.21 8.79 -15.45
CA LEU A 255 -7.07 8.61 -16.34
C LEU A 255 -5.79 9.08 -15.65
N GLU A 256 -4.68 8.40 -15.91
CA GLU A 256 -3.38 8.76 -15.35
C GLU A 256 -3.00 10.21 -15.69
N SER A 257 -3.22 10.64 -16.94
CA SER A 257 -2.96 12.01 -17.38
C SER A 257 -3.81 13.06 -16.65
N GLU A 258 -5.10 12.77 -16.43
CA GLU A 258 -6.00 13.68 -15.72
C GLU A 258 -5.61 13.80 -14.24
N LEU A 259 -5.26 12.69 -13.60
CA LEU A 259 -4.80 12.70 -12.22
C LEU A 259 -3.47 13.48 -12.08
N TYR A 260 -2.55 13.28 -13.03
CA TYR A 260 -1.29 13.99 -13.09
C TYR A 260 -1.51 15.51 -13.17
N GLU A 261 -2.36 15.96 -14.10
CA GLU A 261 -2.70 17.38 -14.27
C GLU A 261 -3.30 17.97 -12.98
N LYS A 262 -4.26 17.28 -12.36
CA LYS A 262 -4.87 17.72 -11.10
C LYS A 262 -3.84 17.85 -9.97
N MET A 263 -2.95 16.87 -9.83
CA MET A 263 -1.92 16.90 -8.80
C MET A 263 -0.88 17.99 -9.05
N MET A 264 -0.43 18.17 -10.29
CA MET A 264 0.49 19.24 -10.67
C MET A 264 -0.11 20.61 -10.38
N LEU A 265 -1.35 20.86 -10.79
CA LEU A 265 -2.03 22.13 -10.51
C LEU A 265 -2.13 22.40 -9.01
N ALA A 266 -2.44 21.38 -8.21
CA ALA A 266 -2.53 21.52 -6.77
C ALA A 266 -1.16 21.83 -6.11
N ILE A 267 -0.08 21.27 -6.64
CA ILE A 267 1.29 21.52 -6.18
C ILE A 267 1.76 22.91 -6.61
N ASP A 268 1.49 23.33 -7.85
CA ASP A 268 1.92 24.62 -8.40
C ASP A 268 1.24 25.81 -7.70
N ILE A 269 0.00 25.63 -7.22
CA ILE A 269 -0.73 26.67 -6.47
C ILE A 269 -0.02 27.01 -5.15
N ASP A 270 0.59 26.02 -4.49
CA ASP A 270 1.30 26.21 -3.22
C ASP A 270 2.51 25.24 -3.15
N PRO A 271 3.64 25.58 -3.79
CA PRO A 271 4.80 24.68 -3.84
C PRO A 271 5.44 24.50 -2.46
N ASP A 272 5.26 25.48 -1.57
CA ASP A 272 5.72 25.42 -0.18
C ASP A 272 4.71 24.70 0.73
N SER A 273 3.61 24.18 0.17
CA SER A 273 2.59 23.52 0.95
C SER A 273 3.17 22.28 1.65
N ALA A 274 3.12 22.30 2.98
CA ALA A 274 3.34 21.12 3.79
C ALA A 274 2.25 20.04 3.57
N GLN A 275 1.24 20.29 2.71
CA GLN A 275 0.17 19.35 2.41
C GLN A 275 0.65 18.13 1.62
N THR A 276 0.71 17.00 2.29
CA THR A 276 1.06 15.73 1.63
C THR A 276 0.08 15.33 0.53
N PRO A 277 0.52 14.50 -0.43
CA PRO A 277 -0.32 14.01 -1.53
C PRO A 277 -1.66 13.42 -1.07
N ALA A 278 -1.67 12.76 0.10
CA ALA A 278 -2.90 12.25 0.70
C ALA A 278 -3.95 13.35 0.95
N LEU A 279 -3.54 14.50 1.48
CA LEU A 279 -4.44 15.61 1.79
C LEU A 279 -4.88 16.34 0.52
N LEU A 280 -3.97 16.53 -0.44
CA LEU A 280 -4.29 17.12 -1.75
C LEU A 280 -5.39 16.32 -2.46
N LEU A 281 -5.25 14.99 -2.51
CA LEU A 281 -6.24 14.10 -3.12
C LEU A 281 -7.57 14.09 -2.36
N LEU A 282 -7.55 14.18 -1.03
CA LEU A 282 -8.78 14.29 -0.24
C LEU A 282 -9.48 15.63 -0.47
N GLN A 283 -8.73 16.72 -0.63
CA GLN A 283 -9.27 18.05 -0.90
C GLN A 283 -9.92 18.08 -2.29
N GLU A 284 -9.22 17.55 -3.30
CA GLU A 284 -9.70 17.49 -4.68
C GLU A 284 -10.98 16.66 -4.81
N PHE A 285 -11.02 15.47 -4.22
CA PHE A 285 -12.09 14.51 -4.51
C PHE A 285 -13.19 14.41 -3.45
N LEU A 286 -12.91 14.79 -2.20
CA LEU A 286 -13.87 14.71 -1.10
C LEU A 286 -14.20 16.06 -0.48
N SER A 287 -13.57 17.15 -0.96
CA SER A 287 -13.63 18.46 -0.31
C SER A 287 -13.20 18.39 1.17
N LEU A 288 -12.23 17.52 1.47
CA LEU A 288 -11.66 17.33 2.81
C LEU A 288 -10.21 17.79 2.82
N GLY A 289 -9.90 18.89 3.50
CA GLY A 289 -8.56 19.46 3.59
C GLY A 289 -8.56 20.72 4.43
#